data_AF-A0ABD3P5P2-F1
#
_entry.id   AF-A0ABD3P5P2-F1
#
_cell.length_a   1.000
_cell.length_b   1.000
_cell.length_c   1.000
_cell.angle_alpha   90.00
_cell.angle_beta   90.00
_cell.angle_gamma   90.00
#
_symmetry.space_group_name_H-M   'P 1'
#
loop_
_entity.id
_entity.type
_entity.pdbx_description
1 polymer ?
#
loop_
_entity_poly.entity_id
_entity_poly.type
_entity_poly.pdbx_seq_one_letter_code
_entity_poly.pdbx_strand_id
1 'polypeptide(L)'
;MAAFHYRPMHHLEILCSRHNAYSRQLSFSSRLFAVANSRHSFTDEDVIPGMPSSNDVAEPDQLGCKLAQLECPSPAATFIQQVTSFLEEETICYRQLGQNELHHVLQAYSNQVNTSRIDQMKTILNNRTLLFVGADTTSNLLDAPNNSFVLHLCPTLHLSSIQDMIMYSQYQSDGFKSTPETVASYAWLNAMLTNAFLHYSSNSTTPKTIDNPISSSSSSNKQLPIIHLHQDVWNRSPSIVQSRIKSKVGIHRSRIYARKTIATRIPKSVYLPFLETNHLWGGTSAKSGYGLYATTSENEQELVAVATFSSKRKVSRANSDYYSFELLRFCTKLDTTIVGGLTKLISAFVKHNTKSSNSSNRKDNGDNSIGIDIITSIDRDFGSNTWPNFETVDVMDPIPMFVGVDGIRRHGVGAGLVPLDLEDNSVDSFGACGLLRAGLPLGLVNDMNSQAHEDNDCSSWDMAAENGFHPVFDAGVERLMHVVRRPGTDDDLILADLWKQSVPRFVTEHYSSNRGIEQMIRCVRENKIL
;
A
#
# COMPACT_ATOMS: atom_id res chain seq x y z
N MET A 1 26.75 -5.55 13.28
CA MET A 1 25.79 -6.20 14.21
C MET A 1 25.94 -5.55 15.57
N ALA A 2 24.96 -4.74 15.99
CA ALA A 2 24.87 -4.25 17.37
C ALA A 2 23.39 -4.31 17.76
N ALA A 3 23.09 -5.21 18.69
CA ALA A 3 21.76 -5.57 19.15
C ALA A 3 21.19 -4.51 20.10
N PHE A 4 19.87 -4.36 20.03
CA PHE A 4 19.06 -3.51 20.91
C PHE A 4 18.94 -4.13 22.30
N HIS A 5 19.06 -3.32 23.35
CA HIS A 5 18.53 -3.61 24.68
C HIS A 5 17.72 -2.39 25.14
N TYR A 6 16.42 -2.60 25.35
CA TYR A 6 15.52 -1.63 25.98
C TYR A 6 15.08 -2.22 27.32
N ARG A 7 15.24 -1.47 28.42
CA ARG A 7 14.71 -1.82 29.75
C ARG A 7 13.42 -1.03 30.00
N PRO A 8 12.38 -1.63 30.60
CA PRO A 8 11.16 -0.92 30.99
C PRO A 8 11.31 -0.31 32.39
N MET A 9 10.59 0.79 32.65
CA MET A 9 10.37 1.37 33.99
C MET A 9 8.88 1.59 34.20
N HIS A 10 8.44 1.23 35.42
CA HIS A 10 7.08 1.00 35.90
C HIS A 10 6.30 2.26 36.36
N HIS A 11 4.96 2.16 36.23
CA HIS A 11 3.84 2.78 36.98
C HIS A 11 3.73 4.34 37.01
N LEU A 12 2.55 4.98 37.01
CA LEU A 12 1.28 4.69 37.70
C LEU A 12 0.07 5.41 37.03
N GLU A 13 -1.12 4.89 37.31
CA GLU A 13 -2.48 5.24 36.84
C GLU A 13 -2.97 6.65 37.23
N ILE A 14 -3.83 7.26 36.38
CA ILE A 14 -5.11 7.91 36.78
C ILE A 14 -6.13 7.76 35.63
N LEU A 15 -7.34 7.33 36.00
CA LEU A 15 -8.52 6.97 35.20
C LEU A 15 -9.39 8.15 34.69
N CYS A 16 -10.18 7.81 33.66
CA CYS A 16 -11.54 8.30 33.28
C CYS A 16 -11.71 9.61 32.49
N SER A 17 -12.05 9.51 31.19
CA SER A 17 -13.45 9.34 30.69
C SER A 17 -13.59 9.75 29.20
N ARG A 18 -14.54 9.12 28.47
CA ARG A 18 -15.00 9.34 27.06
C ARG A 18 -14.29 8.47 26.01
N HIS A 19 -14.72 7.24 25.66
CA HIS A 19 -16.01 6.61 25.30
C HIS A 19 -16.42 6.71 23.81
N ASN A 20 -16.53 5.52 23.21
CA ASN A 20 -17.47 5.04 22.18
C ASN A 20 -17.46 5.57 20.74
N ALA A 21 -16.76 4.82 19.87
CA ALA A 21 -17.16 4.63 18.46
C ALA A 21 -16.83 3.22 17.92
N TYR A 22 -15.79 2.54 18.44
CA TYR A 22 -15.31 1.25 17.90
C TYR A 22 -16.07 -0.01 18.36
N SER A 23 -16.76 0.01 19.51
CA SER A 23 -17.37 -1.20 20.09
C SER A 23 -18.69 -1.66 19.45
N ARG A 24 -19.37 -0.79 18.68
CA ARG A 24 -20.69 -1.13 18.11
C ARG A 24 -20.62 -2.01 16.85
N GLN A 25 -19.52 -1.99 16.09
CA GLN A 25 -19.39 -2.80 14.88
C GLN A 25 -19.06 -4.29 15.16
N LEU A 26 -18.33 -4.59 16.24
CA LEU A 26 -17.96 -5.97 16.60
C LEU A 26 -19.11 -6.79 17.22
N SER A 27 -20.13 -6.13 17.79
CA SER A 27 -21.27 -6.82 18.43
C SER A 27 -22.33 -7.35 17.46
N PHE A 28 -22.32 -6.90 16.20
CA PHE A 28 -23.33 -7.29 15.21
C PHE A 28 -22.93 -8.54 14.43
N SER A 29 -21.63 -8.79 14.19
CA SER A 29 -21.16 -10.00 13.49
C SER A 29 -21.18 -11.26 14.36
N SER A 30 -21.02 -11.11 15.67
CA SER A 30 -20.95 -12.22 16.62
C SER A 30 -22.32 -12.85 16.93
N ARG A 31 -23.43 -12.17 16.67
CA ARG A 31 -24.79 -12.73 16.85
C ARG A 31 -25.32 -13.52 15.64
N LEU A 32 -24.81 -13.26 14.44
CA LEU A 32 -25.21 -14.04 13.25
C LEU A 32 -24.50 -15.40 13.14
N PHE A 33 -23.34 -15.57 13.78
CA PHE A 33 -22.56 -16.82 13.71
C PHE A 33 -22.87 -17.85 14.80
N ALA A 34 -23.64 -17.48 15.84
CA ALA A 34 -23.95 -18.36 16.97
C ALA A 34 -25.16 -19.30 16.78
N VAL A 35 -25.84 -19.28 15.62
CA VAL A 35 -27.03 -20.12 15.36
C VAL A 35 -26.75 -21.31 14.44
N ALA A 36 -25.53 -21.46 13.89
CA ALA A 36 -25.22 -22.51 12.91
C ALA A 36 -24.54 -23.77 13.48
N ASN A 37 -24.39 -23.92 14.80
CA ASN A 37 -23.76 -25.12 15.39
C ASN A 37 -24.42 -25.54 16.70
N SER A 38 -25.58 -26.20 16.60
CA SER A 38 -26.03 -27.15 17.61
C SER A 38 -26.32 -28.49 16.93
N ARG A 39 -25.33 -29.40 16.98
CA ARG A 39 -25.50 -30.81 16.61
C ARG A 39 -26.34 -31.46 17.70
N HIS A 40 -27.59 -31.82 17.40
CA HIS A 40 -28.32 -32.83 18.16
C HIS A 40 -28.50 -34.09 17.29
N SER A 41 -27.91 -35.17 17.79
CA SER A 41 -28.09 -36.56 17.39
C SER A 41 -29.53 -37.00 17.65
N PHE A 42 -30.19 -37.59 16.66
CA PHE A 42 -31.36 -38.44 16.86
C PHE A 42 -31.19 -39.73 16.04
N THR A 43 -31.39 -40.85 16.73
CA THR A 43 -31.43 -42.23 16.23
C THR A 43 -32.83 -42.59 15.74
N ASP A 44 -32.88 -43.59 14.85
CA ASP A 44 -34.06 -44.17 14.20
C ASP A 44 -35.21 -44.55 15.15
N GLU A 45 -36.44 -44.28 14.72
CA GLU A 45 -37.57 -45.23 14.59
C GLU A 45 -38.84 -44.43 14.26
N ASP A 46 -39.41 -44.63 13.07
CA ASP A 46 -40.84 -44.98 12.91
C ASP A 46 -41.23 -45.07 11.43
N VAL A 47 -41.70 -46.26 11.08
CA VAL A 47 -42.28 -46.69 9.80
C VAL A 47 -43.72 -46.17 9.70
N ILE A 48 -44.18 -45.78 8.49
CA ILE A 48 -45.55 -46.01 7.97
C ILE A 48 -45.62 -45.66 6.46
N PRO A 49 -46.44 -46.35 5.64
CA PRO A 49 -46.14 -46.71 4.25
C PRO A 49 -46.98 -46.00 3.19
N GLY A 50 -46.51 -45.98 1.94
CA GLY A 50 -47.34 -45.60 0.78
C GLY A 50 -46.56 -45.31 -0.51
N MET A 51 -46.24 -46.36 -1.27
CA MET A 51 -45.91 -46.26 -2.71
C MET A 51 -46.92 -47.09 -3.51
N PRO A 52 -47.36 -46.61 -4.67
CA PRO A 52 -47.58 -47.45 -5.83
C PRO A 52 -46.41 -47.34 -6.82
N SER A 53 -46.26 -48.42 -7.56
CA SER A 53 -45.11 -48.85 -8.34
C SER A 53 -45.06 -48.36 -9.79
N SER A 54 -43.83 -48.25 -10.29
CA SER A 54 -43.30 -48.69 -11.59
C SER A 54 -43.82 -48.09 -12.92
N ASN A 55 -42.82 -47.72 -13.72
CA ASN A 55 -42.74 -47.70 -15.18
C ASN A 55 -43.31 -46.47 -15.89
N ASP A 56 -42.42 -45.50 -16.16
CA ASP A 56 -42.21 -45.04 -17.53
C ASP A 56 -40.77 -44.52 -17.68
N VAL A 57 -40.04 -45.14 -18.60
CA VAL A 57 -38.71 -44.73 -19.06
C VAL A 57 -38.92 -43.69 -20.16
N ALA A 58 -38.47 -42.46 -19.93
CA ALA A 58 -38.27 -41.47 -20.97
C ALA A 58 -36.85 -40.88 -20.82
N GLU A 59 -36.09 -40.91 -21.91
CA GLU A 59 -34.73 -40.36 -22.01
C GLU A 59 -34.69 -38.85 -21.67
N PRO A 60 -33.58 -38.34 -21.09
CA PRO A 60 -33.48 -36.94 -20.73
C PRO A 60 -33.10 -36.09 -21.95
N ASP A 61 -34.12 -35.53 -22.60
CA ASP A 61 -33.96 -34.42 -23.52
C ASP A 61 -33.74 -33.10 -22.74
N GLN A 62 -32.92 -32.25 -23.35
CA GLN A 62 -32.46 -30.95 -22.87
C GLN A 62 -33.60 -30.06 -22.33
N LEU A 63 -33.56 -29.71 -21.05
CA LEU A 63 -34.17 -28.48 -20.57
C LEU A 63 -33.43 -27.93 -19.36
N GLY A 64 -32.83 -26.76 -19.54
CA GLY A 64 -32.12 -26.04 -18.50
C GLY A 64 -33.02 -25.74 -17.31
N CYS A 65 -32.53 -26.04 -16.12
CA CYS A 65 -33.14 -25.58 -14.88
C CYS A 65 -32.18 -24.59 -14.22
N LYS A 66 -32.54 -23.31 -14.35
CA LYS A 66 -32.02 -22.20 -13.55
C LYS A 66 -32.25 -22.52 -12.06
N LEU A 67 -31.22 -23.00 -11.38
CA LEU A 67 -31.07 -22.76 -9.96
C LEU A 67 -30.61 -21.30 -9.81
N ALA A 68 -31.57 -20.37 -9.80
CA ALA A 68 -31.36 -19.09 -9.17
C ALA A 68 -31.34 -19.32 -7.65
N GLN A 69 -30.23 -19.88 -7.16
CA GLN A 69 -29.83 -19.58 -5.80
C GLN A 69 -29.58 -18.08 -5.78
N LEU A 70 -30.22 -17.37 -4.85
CA LEU A 70 -29.80 -16.02 -4.47
C LEU A 70 -28.40 -16.17 -3.87
N GLU A 71 -27.39 -16.28 -4.72
CA GLU A 71 -25.99 -16.33 -4.32
C GLU A 71 -25.65 -14.98 -3.71
N CYS A 72 -25.25 -14.98 -2.43
CA CYS A 72 -24.60 -13.83 -1.85
C CYS A 72 -23.38 -13.50 -2.75
N PRO A 73 -23.24 -12.24 -3.20
CA PRO A 73 -22.11 -11.87 -4.05
C PRO A 73 -20.81 -12.20 -3.34
N SER A 74 -19.82 -12.71 -4.09
CA SER A 74 -18.51 -13.03 -3.53
C SER A 74 -17.90 -11.80 -2.81
N PRO A 75 -17.00 -11.98 -1.82
CA PRO A 75 -16.35 -10.85 -1.16
C PRO A 75 -15.70 -9.86 -2.13
N ALA A 76 -15.11 -10.37 -3.22
CA ALA A 76 -14.56 -9.55 -4.30
C ALA A 76 -15.63 -8.73 -5.04
N ALA A 77 -16.78 -9.35 -5.38
CA ALA A 77 -17.89 -8.65 -6.01
C ALA A 77 -18.47 -7.56 -5.10
N THR A 78 -18.60 -7.85 -3.80
CA THR A 78 -19.05 -6.89 -2.79
C THR A 78 -18.09 -5.70 -2.69
N PHE A 79 -16.78 -5.95 -2.66
CA PHE A 79 -15.77 -4.90 -2.62
C PHE A 79 -15.82 -3.99 -3.86
N ILE A 80 -15.91 -4.58 -5.06
CA ILE A 80 -16.03 -3.81 -6.31
C ILE A 80 -17.31 -2.95 -6.28
N GLN A 81 -18.43 -3.51 -5.81
CA GLN A 81 -19.69 -2.78 -5.68
C GLN A 81 -19.58 -1.61 -4.69
N GLN A 82 -18.93 -1.79 -3.54
CA GLN A 82 -18.74 -0.73 -2.56
C GLN A 82 -17.93 0.44 -3.13
N VAL A 83 -16.84 0.16 -3.85
CA VAL A 83 -16.02 1.22 -4.44
C VAL A 83 -16.76 1.93 -5.57
N THR A 84 -17.44 1.18 -6.45
CA THR A 84 -18.21 1.78 -7.55
C THR A 84 -19.40 2.60 -7.05
N SER A 85 -20.13 2.13 -6.03
CA SER A 85 -21.21 2.90 -5.39
C SER A 85 -20.68 4.22 -4.81
N PHE A 86 -19.51 4.20 -4.16
CA PHE A 86 -18.86 5.43 -3.69
C PHE A 86 -18.52 6.39 -4.84
N LEU A 87 -18.00 5.90 -5.97
CA LEU A 87 -17.70 6.73 -7.14
C LEU A 87 -18.99 7.35 -7.69
N GLU A 88 -20.09 6.59 -7.76
CA GLU A 88 -21.40 7.08 -8.19
C GLU A 88 -21.98 8.14 -7.24
N GLU A 89 -21.94 7.88 -5.93
CA GLU A 89 -22.42 8.78 -4.88
C GLU A 89 -21.70 10.13 -4.88
N GLU A 90 -20.39 10.12 -5.11
CA GLU A 90 -19.56 11.33 -5.20
C GLU A 90 -19.54 11.93 -6.63
N THR A 91 -20.32 11.39 -7.56
CA THR A 91 -20.42 11.83 -8.97
C THR A 91 -19.06 11.82 -9.70
N ILE A 92 -18.20 10.86 -9.36
CA ILE A 92 -16.89 10.67 -9.98
C ILE A 92 -17.06 9.80 -11.22
N CYS A 93 -16.72 10.34 -12.40
CA CYS A 93 -16.77 9.56 -13.63
C CYS A 93 -15.74 8.43 -13.60
N TYR A 94 -16.20 7.22 -13.94
CA TYR A 94 -15.34 6.07 -14.14
C TYR A 94 -15.87 5.21 -15.29
N ARG A 95 -14.99 4.39 -15.86
CA ARG A 95 -15.38 3.26 -16.73
C ARG A 95 -14.44 2.10 -16.51
N GLN A 96 -14.89 0.90 -16.87
CA GLN A 96 -14.00 -0.24 -16.94
C GLN A 96 -12.95 -0.02 -18.03
N LEU A 97 -11.69 -0.35 -17.74
CA LEU A 97 -10.61 -0.29 -18.71
C LEU A 97 -10.80 -1.40 -19.75
N GLY A 98 -10.74 -1.05 -21.05
CA GLY A 98 -10.91 -2.02 -22.12
C GLY A 98 -9.73 -2.98 -22.25
N GLN A 99 -9.99 -4.24 -22.64
CA GLN A 99 -8.93 -5.23 -22.85
C GLN A 99 -7.91 -4.79 -23.92
N ASN A 100 -8.36 -4.12 -24.98
CA ASN A 100 -7.47 -3.61 -26.03
C ASN A 100 -6.57 -2.48 -25.51
N GLU A 101 -7.10 -1.59 -24.66
CA GLU A 101 -6.31 -0.52 -24.04
C GLU A 101 -5.23 -1.09 -23.13
N LEU A 102 -5.61 -2.05 -22.27
CA LEU A 102 -4.66 -2.76 -21.42
C LEU A 102 -3.64 -3.53 -22.25
N HIS A 103 -4.05 -4.18 -23.34
CA HIS A 103 -3.15 -4.89 -24.23
C HIS A 103 -2.11 -3.94 -24.82
N HIS A 104 -2.50 -2.75 -25.29
CA HIS A 104 -1.54 -1.76 -25.78
C HIS A 104 -0.58 -1.27 -24.70
N VAL A 105 -1.05 -1.05 -23.47
CA VAL A 105 -0.19 -0.68 -22.33
C VAL A 105 0.85 -1.77 -22.05
N LEU A 106 0.41 -3.02 -21.94
CA LEU A 106 1.28 -4.17 -21.69
C LEU A 106 2.21 -4.44 -22.88
N GLN A 107 1.72 -4.30 -24.11
CA GLN A 107 2.51 -4.48 -25.33
C GLN A 107 3.58 -3.39 -25.48
N ALA A 108 3.27 -2.14 -25.15
CA ALA A 108 4.29 -1.09 -25.13
C ALA A 108 5.41 -1.41 -24.14
N TYR A 109 5.10 -2.11 -23.05
CA TYR A 109 6.08 -2.62 -22.10
C TYR A 109 6.75 -3.94 -22.55
N SER A 110 6.17 -4.67 -23.52
CA SER A 110 6.52 -6.05 -23.90
C SER A 110 7.84 -6.25 -24.66
N ASN A 111 8.62 -5.21 -24.95
CA ASN A 111 10.04 -5.42 -25.29
C ASN A 111 10.87 -5.89 -24.07
N GLN A 112 10.25 -5.90 -22.87
CA GLN A 112 10.83 -6.36 -21.62
C GLN A 112 10.09 -7.56 -21.01
N VAL A 113 9.03 -8.10 -21.64
CA VAL A 113 8.16 -9.17 -21.07
C VAL A 113 7.67 -10.11 -22.18
N ASN A 114 7.78 -11.43 -21.97
CA ASN A 114 7.33 -12.45 -22.92
C ASN A 114 5.81 -12.40 -23.19
N THR A 115 5.38 -12.49 -24.46
CA THR A 115 3.97 -12.51 -24.89
C THR A 115 3.12 -13.56 -24.16
N SER A 116 3.66 -14.75 -23.86
CA SER A 116 2.92 -15.79 -23.12
C SER A 116 2.54 -15.35 -21.69
N ARG A 117 3.35 -14.47 -21.09
CA ARG A 117 3.11 -13.91 -19.74
C ARG A 117 2.04 -12.81 -19.74
N ILE A 118 1.82 -12.12 -20.86
CA ILE A 118 0.74 -11.14 -21.00
C ILE A 118 -0.62 -11.84 -20.87
N ASP A 119 -0.79 -13.03 -21.45
CA ASP A 119 -2.05 -13.76 -21.37
C ASP A 119 -2.27 -14.39 -19.97
N GLN A 120 -1.20 -14.78 -19.29
CA GLN A 120 -1.25 -15.13 -17.86
C GLN A 120 -1.66 -13.92 -17.00
N MET A 121 -1.12 -12.73 -17.25
CA MET A 121 -1.53 -11.51 -16.54
C MET A 121 -3.00 -11.17 -16.80
N LYS A 122 -3.47 -11.29 -18.05
CA LYS A 122 -4.90 -11.13 -18.38
C LYS A 122 -5.78 -12.14 -17.66
N THR A 123 -5.29 -13.36 -17.43
CA THR A 123 -5.99 -14.39 -16.66
C THR A 123 -6.12 -13.99 -15.19
N ILE A 124 -5.04 -13.49 -14.59
CA ILE A 124 -5.07 -13.00 -13.20
C ILE A 124 -5.98 -11.76 -13.11
N LEU A 125 -5.91 -10.88 -14.11
CA LEU A 125 -6.76 -9.71 -14.25
C LEU A 125 -8.15 -10.11 -14.72
N ASN A 126 -8.96 -10.62 -13.79
CA ASN A 126 -10.40 -10.74 -14.01
C ASN A 126 -10.93 -9.35 -14.39
N ASN A 127 -11.38 -9.17 -15.65
CA ASN A 127 -11.52 -7.90 -16.37
C ASN A 127 -12.15 -6.71 -15.60
N ARG A 128 -12.85 -6.93 -14.49
CA ARG A 128 -13.60 -5.95 -13.70
C ARG A 128 -12.79 -5.18 -12.64
N THR A 129 -11.50 -5.47 -12.48
CA THR A 129 -10.69 -4.85 -11.41
C THR A 129 -10.03 -3.53 -11.82
N LEU A 130 -9.94 -3.21 -13.11
CA LEU A 130 -9.30 -1.97 -13.58
C LEU A 130 -10.34 -0.96 -14.03
N LEU A 131 -10.38 0.18 -13.34
CA LEU A 131 -11.24 1.31 -13.67
C LEU A 131 -10.39 2.49 -14.13
N PHE A 132 -10.77 3.12 -15.24
CA PHE A 132 -10.26 4.44 -15.58
C PHE A 132 -11.16 5.49 -14.92
N VAL A 133 -10.57 6.32 -14.05
CA VAL A 133 -11.28 7.25 -13.16
C VAL A 133 -10.77 8.67 -13.42
N GLY A 134 -11.67 9.65 -13.51
CA GLY A 134 -11.26 11.04 -13.73
C GLY A 134 -12.42 11.97 -14.07
N ALA A 135 -12.10 13.20 -14.47
CA ALA A 135 -13.09 14.19 -14.87
C ALA A 135 -13.70 13.91 -16.27
N ASP A 136 -12.91 13.30 -17.16
CA ASP A 136 -13.35 12.82 -18.47
C ASP A 136 -12.77 11.44 -18.68
N THR A 137 -13.65 10.45 -18.85
CA THR A 137 -13.29 9.07 -19.09
C THR A 137 -13.48 8.66 -20.55
N THR A 138 -13.95 9.56 -21.42
CA THR A 138 -14.17 9.28 -22.85
C THR A 138 -12.89 9.39 -23.68
N SER A 139 -11.91 10.16 -23.19
CA SER A 139 -10.59 10.31 -23.80
C SER A 139 -9.78 9.01 -23.76
N ASN A 140 -8.87 8.85 -24.72
CA ASN A 140 -7.81 7.84 -24.65
C ASN A 140 -6.93 8.09 -23.42
N LEU A 141 -6.28 7.03 -22.92
CA LEU A 141 -5.40 7.09 -21.74
C LEU A 141 -4.29 8.16 -21.84
N LEU A 142 -3.76 8.39 -23.05
CA LEU A 142 -2.68 9.36 -23.29
C LEU A 142 -3.18 10.82 -23.28
N ASP A 143 -4.45 11.02 -23.62
CA ASP A 143 -5.10 12.33 -23.67
C ASP A 143 -5.86 12.65 -22.37
N ALA A 144 -5.95 11.67 -21.46
CA ALA A 144 -6.66 11.74 -20.18
C ALA A 144 -6.33 13.02 -19.40
N PRO A 145 -7.29 13.76 -18.81
CA PRO A 145 -7.01 14.96 -18.00
C PRO A 145 -6.04 14.73 -16.82
N ASN A 146 -5.40 15.79 -16.29
CA ASN A 146 -4.40 15.69 -15.21
C ASN A 146 -4.94 15.08 -13.90
N ASN A 147 -6.26 15.13 -13.70
CA ASN A 147 -6.95 14.58 -12.54
C ASN A 147 -7.56 13.20 -12.84
N SER A 148 -6.94 12.45 -13.74
CA SER A 148 -7.38 11.10 -14.12
C SER A 148 -6.30 10.09 -13.76
N PHE A 149 -6.72 8.88 -13.46
CA PHE A 149 -5.84 7.78 -13.06
C PHE A 149 -6.51 6.43 -13.32
N VAL A 150 -5.72 5.38 -13.29
CA VAL A 150 -6.22 4.00 -13.30
C VAL A 150 -6.35 3.52 -11.85
N LEU A 151 -7.52 3.05 -11.47
CA LEU A 151 -7.79 2.42 -10.18
C LEU A 151 -7.82 0.91 -10.38
N HIS A 152 -6.82 0.22 -9.86
CA HIS A 152 -6.79 -1.23 -9.76
C HIS A 152 -7.37 -1.66 -8.41
N LEU A 153 -8.52 -2.32 -8.43
CA LEU A 153 -9.15 -2.92 -7.27
C LEU A 153 -8.49 -4.27 -7.00
N CYS A 154 -7.87 -4.43 -5.84
CA CYS A 154 -7.14 -5.63 -5.44
C CYS A 154 -7.92 -6.38 -4.33
N PRO A 155 -8.84 -7.30 -4.67
CA PRO A 155 -9.47 -8.19 -3.71
C PRO A 155 -8.44 -9.01 -2.92
N THR A 156 -8.82 -9.49 -1.73
CA THR A 156 -8.02 -10.46 -1.00
C THR A 156 -7.93 -11.77 -1.78
N LEU A 157 -6.70 -12.26 -1.98
CA LEU A 157 -6.43 -13.46 -2.76
C LEU A 157 -6.66 -14.71 -1.90
N HIS A 158 -7.87 -15.25 -1.93
CA HIS A 158 -8.20 -16.50 -1.23
C HIS A 158 -7.58 -17.71 -1.94
N LEU A 159 -7.39 -18.80 -1.18
CA LEU A 159 -6.81 -20.03 -1.71
C LEU A 159 -7.62 -20.62 -2.88
N SER A 160 -8.95 -20.56 -2.81
CA SER A 160 -9.83 -20.97 -3.91
C SER A 160 -9.53 -20.18 -5.18
N SER A 161 -9.34 -18.86 -5.09
CA SER A 161 -8.99 -18.02 -6.22
C SER A 161 -7.62 -18.39 -6.83
N ILE A 162 -6.65 -18.77 -5.98
CA ILE A 162 -5.34 -19.26 -6.46
C ILE A 162 -5.51 -20.59 -7.19
N GLN A 163 -6.30 -21.52 -6.63
CA GLN A 163 -6.57 -22.81 -7.24
C GLN A 163 -7.29 -22.67 -8.59
N ASP A 164 -8.28 -21.77 -8.68
CA ASP A 164 -8.98 -21.46 -9.92
C ASP A 164 -8.01 -20.92 -10.99
N MET A 165 -7.08 -20.04 -10.61
CA MET A 165 -6.04 -19.53 -11.52
C MET A 165 -5.13 -20.64 -12.03
N ILE A 166 -4.68 -21.54 -11.15
CA ILE A 166 -3.85 -22.70 -11.52
C ILE A 166 -4.60 -23.57 -12.53
N MET A 167 -5.83 -23.98 -12.20
CA MET A 167 -6.66 -24.84 -13.05
C MET A 167 -6.91 -24.23 -14.43
N TYR A 168 -7.25 -22.94 -14.48
CA TYR A 168 -7.47 -22.24 -15.74
C TYR A 168 -6.17 -22.13 -16.56
N SER A 169 -5.04 -21.82 -15.92
CA SER A 169 -3.77 -21.66 -16.62
C SER A 169 -3.24 -22.97 -17.20
N GLN A 170 -3.43 -24.10 -16.51
CA GLN A 170 -3.06 -25.44 -17.00
C GLN A 170 -3.83 -25.79 -18.27
N TYR A 171 -5.10 -25.37 -18.39
CA TYR A 171 -5.90 -25.57 -19.59
C TYR A 171 -5.36 -24.84 -20.82
N GLN A 172 -4.66 -23.71 -20.65
CA GLN A 172 -4.14 -22.92 -21.76
C GLN A 172 -2.77 -23.38 -22.29
N SER A 173 -2.17 -24.45 -21.73
CA SER A 173 -0.85 -25.02 -22.08
C SER A 173 0.31 -24.00 -22.02
N ASP A 174 1.20 -24.14 -21.02
CA ASP A 174 2.23 -23.18 -20.52
C ASP A 174 1.81 -22.25 -19.36
N GLY A 175 0.80 -22.64 -18.58
CA GLY A 175 0.34 -21.92 -17.37
C GLY A 175 1.11 -22.18 -16.07
N PHE A 176 0.58 -21.67 -14.96
CA PHE A 176 1.12 -21.87 -13.62
C PHE A 176 1.07 -23.36 -13.22
N LYS A 177 2.16 -23.86 -12.64
CA LYS A 177 2.31 -25.28 -12.27
C LYS A 177 2.10 -25.51 -10.78
N SER A 178 2.14 -24.45 -9.95
CA SER A 178 2.05 -24.56 -8.49
C SER A 178 1.48 -23.32 -7.80
N THR A 179 1.11 -23.47 -6.52
CA THR A 179 0.70 -22.35 -5.64
C THR A 179 1.78 -21.27 -5.56
N PRO A 180 3.07 -21.57 -5.30
CA PRO A 180 4.09 -20.53 -5.19
C PRO A 180 4.34 -19.79 -6.49
N GLU A 181 4.32 -20.47 -7.65
CA GLU A 181 4.43 -19.81 -8.95
C GLU A 181 3.28 -18.82 -9.19
N THR A 182 2.05 -19.21 -8.83
CA THR A 182 0.85 -18.37 -8.98
C THR A 182 0.90 -17.18 -8.02
N VAL A 183 1.26 -17.42 -6.76
CA VAL A 183 1.38 -16.39 -5.71
C VAL A 183 2.49 -15.40 -6.05
N ALA A 184 3.66 -15.86 -6.48
CA ALA A 184 4.74 -15.00 -6.93
C ALA A 184 4.34 -14.19 -8.16
N SER A 185 3.62 -14.81 -9.11
CA SER A 185 3.12 -14.10 -10.27
C SER A 185 2.13 -12.98 -9.89
N TYR A 186 1.24 -13.25 -8.94
CA TYR A 186 0.35 -12.24 -8.39
C TYR A 186 1.12 -11.13 -7.65
N ALA A 187 2.20 -11.47 -6.93
CA ALA A 187 3.04 -10.48 -6.24
C ALA A 187 3.64 -9.44 -7.20
N TRP A 188 4.05 -9.88 -8.39
CA TRP A 188 4.62 -9.00 -9.40
C TRP A 188 3.58 -8.24 -10.22
N LEU A 189 2.32 -8.67 -10.23
CA LEU A 189 1.26 -8.05 -11.03
C LEU A 189 1.16 -6.54 -10.77
N ASN A 190 1.07 -6.14 -9.50
CA ASN A 190 0.91 -4.73 -9.13
C ASN A 190 2.13 -3.88 -9.53
N ALA A 191 3.34 -4.39 -9.26
CA ALA A 191 4.58 -3.73 -9.64
C ALA A 191 4.73 -3.60 -11.17
N MET A 192 4.41 -4.65 -11.92
CA MET A 192 4.45 -4.67 -13.38
C MET A 192 3.45 -3.71 -14.00
N LEU A 193 2.21 -3.68 -13.50
CA LEU A 193 1.22 -2.71 -13.95
C LEU A 193 1.70 -1.28 -13.69
N THR A 194 2.26 -1.02 -12.51
CA THR A 194 2.86 0.29 -12.21
C THR A 194 3.94 0.66 -13.22
N ASN A 195 4.86 -0.25 -13.53
CA ASN A 195 5.92 -0.01 -14.52
C ASN A 195 5.37 0.17 -15.94
N ALA A 196 4.39 -0.64 -16.34
CA ALA A 196 3.80 -0.59 -17.67
C ALA A 196 3.08 0.76 -17.90
N PHE A 197 2.29 1.24 -16.94
CA PHE A 197 1.61 2.54 -17.05
C PHE A 197 2.59 3.73 -17.03
N LEU A 198 3.66 3.65 -16.23
CA LEU A 198 4.73 4.66 -16.23
C LEU A 198 5.45 4.72 -17.58
N HIS A 199 5.79 3.55 -18.13
CA HIS A 199 6.46 3.42 -19.43
C HIS A 199 5.56 3.92 -20.57
N TYR A 200 4.30 3.48 -20.58
CA TYR A 200 3.30 3.86 -21.58
C TYR A 200 3.11 5.39 -21.64
N SER A 201 3.07 6.04 -20.48
CA SER A 201 2.94 7.49 -20.40
C SER A 201 4.19 8.25 -20.86
N SER A 202 5.38 7.67 -20.65
CA SER A 202 6.67 8.32 -20.98
C SER A 202 7.01 8.27 -22.47
N ASN A 203 6.65 7.17 -23.14
CA ASN A 203 6.94 6.96 -24.56
C ASN A 203 5.93 7.56 -25.53
N SER A 204 4.84 8.16 -25.03
CA SER A 204 3.87 8.90 -25.86
C SER A 204 4.43 10.23 -26.39
N THR A 205 5.68 10.57 -26.11
CA THR A 205 6.32 11.73 -26.72
C THR A 205 6.67 11.38 -28.16
N THR A 206 6.01 12.02 -29.13
CA THR A 206 6.40 11.98 -30.55
C THR A 206 7.93 12.12 -30.70
N PRO A 207 8.60 11.34 -31.57
CA PRO A 207 10.04 11.49 -31.77
C PRO A 207 10.34 12.94 -32.16
N LYS A 208 11.17 13.61 -31.36
CA LYS A 208 11.71 14.94 -31.71
C LYS A 208 12.54 14.75 -32.97
N THR A 209 12.02 15.17 -34.12
CA THR A 209 12.82 15.37 -35.32
C THR A 209 13.96 16.33 -34.99
N ILE A 210 15.17 16.02 -35.48
CA ILE A 210 16.45 16.61 -35.07
C ILE A 210 16.58 18.13 -35.36
N ASP A 211 15.61 18.75 -36.04
CA ASP A 211 15.83 20.05 -36.69
C ASP A 211 15.27 21.29 -35.96
N ASN A 212 15.10 21.30 -34.64
CA ASN A 212 14.83 22.56 -33.92
C ASN A 212 15.22 22.54 -32.43
N PRO A 213 16.42 23.01 -32.06
CA PRO A 213 16.69 23.43 -30.70
C PRO A 213 16.11 24.84 -30.52
N ILE A 214 15.41 25.07 -29.40
CA ILE A 214 14.84 26.36 -28.94
C ILE A 214 13.36 26.58 -29.33
N SER A 215 12.47 25.93 -28.57
CA SER A 215 11.26 26.59 -28.06
C SER A 215 10.85 25.93 -26.74
N SER A 216 11.04 26.65 -25.64
CA SER A 216 10.64 26.30 -24.28
C SER A 216 9.12 26.42 -24.11
N SER A 217 8.35 25.53 -24.72
CA SER A 217 6.97 25.26 -24.35
C SER A 217 6.89 23.93 -23.60
N SER A 218 6.45 24.02 -22.35
CA SER A 218 6.24 22.96 -21.38
C SER A 218 5.26 21.87 -21.85
N SER A 219 5.72 20.94 -22.69
CA SER A 219 5.10 19.62 -22.80
C SER A 219 5.54 18.82 -21.58
N SER A 220 4.88 19.05 -20.43
CA SER A 220 5.09 18.23 -19.23
C SER A 220 4.81 16.78 -19.62
N ASN A 221 5.82 15.90 -19.56
CA ASN A 221 5.64 14.46 -19.68
C ASN A 221 4.58 14.03 -18.66
N LYS A 222 3.35 13.86 -19.13
CA LYS A 222 2.19 13.62 -18.30
C LYS A 222 2.11 12.14 -18.01
N GLN A 223 2.35 11.75 -16.77
CA GLN A 223 2.19 10.38 -16.33
C GLN A 223 0.75 10.13 -15.94
N LEU A 224 0.12 9.11 -16.52
CA LEU A 224 -1.15 8.57 -16.05
C LEU A 224 -0.86 7.66 -14.85
N PRO A 225 -1.20 8.05 -13.62
CA PRO A 225 -0.87 7.24 -12.46
C PRO A 225 -1.83 6.05 -12.34
N ILE A 226 -1.33 4.96 -11.75
CA ILE A 226 -2.15 3.85 -11.27
C ILE A 226 -2.20 3.85 -9.74
N ILE A 227 -3.35 3.49 -9.19
CA ILE A 227 -3.59 3.30 -7.76
C ILE A 227 -4.06 1.85 -7.55
N HIS A 228 -3.34 1.10 -6.72
CA HIS A 228 -3.69 -0.24 -6.26
C HIS A 228 -4.47 -0.12 -4.95
N LEU A 229 -5.80 -0.23 -5.03
CA LEU A 229 -6.67 -0.19 -3.88
C LEU A 229 -6.97 -1.60 -3.39
N HIS A 230 -6.35 -1.96 -2.26
CA HIS A 230 -6.59 -3.23 -1.61
C HIS A 230 -7.88 -3.25 -0.78
N GLN A 231 -8.59 -4.37 -0.83
CA GLN A 231 -9.86 -4.58 -0.11
C GLN A 231 -9.72 -4.38 1.41
N ASP A 232 -8.66 -4.89 2.02
CA ASP A 232 -8.41 -4.73 3.46
C ASP A 232 -8.16 -3.26 3.84
N VAL A 233 -7.51 -2.50 2.96
CA VAL A 233 -7.26 -1.06 3.16
C VAL A 233 -8.55 -0.26 3.07
N TRP A 234 -9.42 -0.60 2.10
CA TRP A 234 -10.75 0.01 1.96
C TRP A 234 -11.63 -0.25 3.20
N ASN A 235 -11.74 -1.51 3.62
CA ASN A 235 -12.57 -1.90 4.75
C ASN A 235 -12.12 -1.24 6.06
N ARG A 236 -10.81 -1.12 6.25
CA ARG A 236 -10.22 -0.58 7.48
C ARG A 236 -10.26 0.94 7.55
N SER A 237 -10.02 1.63 6.43
CA SER A 237 -9.81 3.09 6.42
C SER A 237 -10.61 3.78 5.30
N PRO A 238 -11.92 3.54 5.20
CA PRO A 238 -12.72 4.02 4.07
C PRO A 238 -12.64 5.54 3.94
N SER A 239 -12.79 6.29 5.04
CA SER A 239 -12.74 7.76 5.02
C SER A 239 -11.41 8.32 4.50
N ILE A 240 -10.27 7.72 4.89
CA ILE A 240 -8.94 8.13 4.42
C ILE A 240 -8.79 7.81 2.94
N VAL A 241 -9.18 6.61 2.50
CA VAL A 241 -9.06 6.19 1.10
C VAL A 241 -9.96 7.05 0.21
N GLN A 242 -11.22 7.24 0.58
CA GLN A 242 -12.18 8.09 -0.14
C GLN A 242 -11.66 9.52 -0.27
N SER A 243 -11.11 10.09 0.80
CA SER A 243 -10.49 11.41 0.77
C SER A 243 -9.30 11.48 -0.21
N ARG A 244 -8.47 10.43 -0.29
CA ARG A 244 -7.35 10.34 -1.23
C ARG A 244 -7.82 10.24 -2.67
N ILE A 245 -8.85 9.42 -2.94
CA ILE A 245 -9.46 9.29 -4.28
C ILE A 245 -10.04 10.63 -4.74
N LYS A 246 -10.86 11.28 -3.89
CA LYS A 246 -11.40 12.62 -4.15
C LYS A 246 -10.30 13.62 -4.44
N SER A 247 -9.25 13.63 -3.62
CA SER A 247 -8.11 14.51 -3.85
C SER A 247 -7.40 14.25 -5.18
N LYS A 248 -7.38 13.02 -5.69
CA LYS A 248 -6.73 12.65 -6.95
C LYS A 248 -7.54 13.12 -8.18
N VAL A 249 -8.88 13.07 -8.09
CA VAL A 249 -9.78 13.62 -9.11
C VAL A 249 -9.97 15.15 -9.01
N GLY A 250 -9.36 15.79 -8.00
CA GLY A 250 -9.48 17.24 -7.79
C GLY A 250 -10.78 17.68 -7.11
N ILE A 251 -11.52 16.73 -6.54
CA ILE A 251 -12.69 17.00 -5.70
C ILE A 251 -12.18 17.21 -4.28
N HIS A 252 -12.38 18.41 -3.74
CA HIS A 252 -11.92 18.77 -2.41
C HIS A 252 -13.03 19.50 -1.67
N ARG A 253 -13.27 19.12 -0.41
CA ARG A 253 -14.11 19.94 0.47
C ARG A 253 -13.40 21.24 0.84
N SER A 254 -12.08 21.18 1.05
CA SER A 254 -11.25 22.33 1.37
C SER A 254 -9.95 22.34 0.60
N ARG A 255 -9.63 23.45 -0.05
CA ARG A 255 -8.36 23.66 -0.77
C ARG A 255 -7.67 24.91 -0.26
N ILE A 256 -6.58 24.73 0.47
CA ILE A 256 -5.85 25.80 1.14
C ILE A 256 -4.46 25.92 0.53
N TYR A 257 -4.03 27.14 0.21
CA TYR A 257 -2.66 27.38 -0.21
C TYR A 257 -1.75 27.51 1.02
N ALA A 258 -0.59 26.87 1.02
CA ALA A 258 0.36 26.92 2.13
C ALA A 258 0.78 28.35 2.51
N ARG A 259 0.74 29.33 1.60
CA ARG A 259 0.97 30.75 1.93
C ARG A 259 -0.02 31.32 2.95
N LYS A 260 -1.22 30.74 3.06
CA LYS A 260 -2.27 31.12 4.02
C LYS A 260 -2.18 30.35 5.35
N THR A 261 -1.15 29.54 5.54
CA THR A 261 -0.95 28.79 6.79
C THR A 261 0.25 29.29 7.58
N ILE A 262 0.39 28.87 8.82
CA ILE A 262 1.58 29.10 9.65
C ILE A 262 2.20 27.74 9.96
N ALA A 263 3.51 27.61 9.71
CA ALA A 263 4.24 26.38 9.99
C ALA A 263 4.89 26.45 11.37
N THR A 264 4.60 25.48 12.23
CA THR A 264 5.03 25.47 13.64
C THR A 264 5.53 24.10 14.03
N ARG A 265 6.59 24.04 14.86
CA ARG A 265 7.00 22.77 15.50
C ARG A 265 5.96 22.37 16.55
N ILE A 266 5.50 21.13 16.51
CA ILE A 266 4.43 20.63 17.38
C ILE A 266 4.89 19.42 18.20
N PRO A 267 4.42 19.27 19.45
CA PRO A 267 4.78 18.15 20.29
C PRO A 267 4.07 16.85 19.87
N LYS A 268 4.56 15.72 20.40
CA LYS A 268 3.97 14.38 20.17
C LYS A 268 2.48 14.32 20.54
N SER A 269 2.08 14.98 21.61
CA SER A 269 0.68 15.07 22.04
C SER A 269 -0.26 15.72 21.01
N VAL A 270 0.28 16.49 20.06
CA VAL A 270 -0.50 17.17 19.00
C VAL A 270 -0.40 16.41 17.68
N TYR A 271 0.82 16.04 17.25
CA TYR A 271 0.96 15.39 15.95
C TYR A 271 0.43 13.96 15.93
N LEU A 272 0.54 13.22 17.04
CA LEU A 272 0.21 11.80 17.04
C LEU A 272 -1.29 11.57 16.81
N PRO A 273 -2.22 12.23 17.53
CA PRO A 273 -3.65 12.08 17.27
C PRO A 273 -4.05 12.52 15.84
N PHE A 274 -3.40 13.56 15.31
CA PHE A 274 -3.63 14.01 13.94
C PHE A 274 -3.24 12.94 12.93
N LEU A 275 -2.08 12.29 13.10
CA LEU A 275 -1.64 11.21 12.23
C LEU A 275 -2.54 9.98 12.36
N GLU A 276 -2.96 9.60 13.57
CA GLU A 276 -3.90 8.47 13.77
C GLU A 276 -5.21 8.67 13.01
N THR A 277 -5.70 9.91 12.95
CA THR A 277 -6.98 10.24 12.31
C THR A 277 -6.86 10.34 10.79
N ASN A 278 -5.75 10.87 10.27
CA ASN A 278 -5.67 11.32 8.87
C ASN A 278 -4.66 10.54 8.02
N HIS A 279 -3.75 9.77 8.61
CA HIS A 279 -2.73 9.02 7.88
C HIS A 279 -3.14 7.56 7.71
N LEU A 280 -3.02 7.02 6.48
CA LEU A 280 -3.45 5.64 6.16
C LEU A 280 -2.83 4.56 7.06
N TRP A 281 -1.59 4.81 7.46
CA TRP A 281 -0.79 3.95 8.33
C TRP A 281 -0.81 4.36 9.82
N GLY A 282 -1.72 5.25 10.24
CA GLY A 282 -1.83 5.74 11.62
C GLY A 282 -0.70 6.67 12.08
N GLY A 283 -0.53 6.79 13.39
CA GLY A 283 0.47 7.63 14.05
C GLY A 283 1.79 6.91 14.33
N THR A 284 2.92 7.55 14.01
CA THR A 284 4.25 7.02 14.41
C THR A 284 4.99 8.00 15.30
N SER A 285 5.75 7.47 16.26
CA SER A 285 6.63 8.29 17.08
C SER A 285 7.76 8.85 16.23
N ALA A 286 8.07 10.13 16.44
CA ALA A 286 9.11 10.82 15.69
C ALA A 286 9.93 11.74 16.58
N LYS A 287 11.16 12.06 16.14
CA LYS A 287 12.04 12.99 16.87
C LYS A 287 11.51 14.42 16.83
N SER A 288 10.88 14.79 15.71
CA SER A 288 10.28 16.11 15.56
C SER A 288 9.02 16.04 14.69
N GLY A 289 8.01 16.82 15.08
CA GLY A 289 6.79 17.02 14.30
C GLY A 289 6.60 18.49 13.97
N TYR A 290 6.04 18.76 12.79
CA TYR A 290 5.71 20.10 12.30
C TYR A 290 4.28 20.09 11.80
N GLY A 291 3.54 21.15 12.13
CA GLY A 291 2.15 21.35 11.77
C GLY A 291 1.96 22.61 10.93
N LEU A 292 0.98 22.59 10.02
CA LEU A 292 0.46 23.79 9.38
C LEU A 292 -0.86 24.17 10.04
N TYR A 293 -0.94 25.40 10.52
CA TYR A 293 -2.17 25.99 11.04
C TYR A 293 -2.80 26.92 10.02
N ALA A 294 -4.10 26.76 9.76
CA ALA A 294 -4.90 27.68 8.96
C ALA A 294 -5.87 28.44 9.86
N THR A 295 -6.13 29.71 9.53
CA THR A 295 -7.16 30.48 10.21
C THR A 295 -8.53 30.11 9.65
N THR A 296 -9.46 29.73 10.53
CA THR A 296 -10.84 29.40 10.17
C THR A 296 -11.68 30.66 9.96
N SER A 297 -12.91 30.50 9.47
CA SER A 297 -13.89 31.61 9.37
C SER A 297 -14.22 32.24 10.74
N GLU A 298 -14.05 31.46 11.82
CA GLU A 298 -14.28 31.86 13.21
C GLU A 298 -13.02 32.46 13.85
N ASN A 299 -12.00 32.74 13.04
CA ASN A 299 -10.71 33.32 13.45
C ASN A 299 -9.92 32.43 14.44
N GLU A 300 -10.20 31.13 14.44
CA GLU A 300 -9.46 30.14 15.22
C GLU A 300 -8.32 29.53 14.40
N GLN A 301 -7.30 29.00 15.07
CA GLN A 301 -6.19 28.30 14.42
C GLN A 301 -6.45 26.80 14.37
N GLU A 302 -6.62 26.27 13.18
CA GLU A 302 -6.85 24.85 12.95
C GLU A 302 -5.62 24.15 12.38
N LEU A 303 -5.22 23.01 12.95
CA LEU A 303 -4.17 22.16 12.40
C LEU A 303 -4.69 21.44 11.15
N VAL A 304 -4.09 21.72 9.99
CA VAL A 304 -4.57 21.22 8.68
C VAL A 304 -3.59 20.30 7.96
N ALA A 305 -2.34 20.21 8.41
CA ALA A 305 -1.37 19.25 7.91
C ALA A 305 -0.25 18.99 8.93
N VAL A 306 0.34 17.80 8.87
CA VAL A 306 1.43 17.38 9.75
C VAL A 306 2.50 16.67 8.93
N ALA A 307 3.77 16.95 9.24
CA ALA A 307 4.92 16.15 8.81
C ALA A 307 5.78 15.80 10.02
N THR A 308 6.30 14.58 10.06
CA THR A 308 7.20 14.11 11.14
C THR A 308 8.51 13.58 10.60
N PHE A 309 9.59 13.81 11.35
CA PHE A 309 10.95 13.53 10.92
C PHE A 309 11.72 12.73 11.97
N SER A 310 12.60 11.85 11.50
CA SER A 310 13.50 11.05 12.33
C SER A 310 14.61 11.88 12.97
N SER A 311 15.42 11.23 13.81
CA SER A 311 16.64 11.83 14.36
C SER A 311 17.70 11.98 13.28
N LYS A 312 18.49 13.06 13.38
CA LYS A 312 19.66 13.31 12.54
C LYS A 312 20.62 12.12 12.53
N ARG A 313 21.04 11.67 11.35
CA ARG A 313 22.14 10.71 11.18
C ARG A 313 23.25 11.34 10.35
N LYS A 314 24.50 11.00 10.67
CA LYS A 314 25.63 11.28 9.78
C LYS A 314 25.76 10.13 8.79
N VAL A 315 25.79 10.45 7.50
CA VAL A 315 25.95 9.50 6.41
C VAL A 315 27.03 10.05 5.49
N SER A 316 28.00 9.22 5.12
CA SER A 316 28.96 9.59 4.07
C SER A 316 28.39 9.16 2.72
N ARG A 317 28.45 10.02 1.70
CA ARG A 317 28.01 9.74 0.33
C ARG A 317 29.02 10.35 -0.63
N ALA A 318 29.58 9.54 -1.54
CA ALA A 318 30.57 9.98 -2.51
C ALA A 318 31.68 10.87 -1.89
N ASN A 319 32.34 10.36 -0.85
CA ASN A 319 33.42 11.05 -0.11
C ASN A 319 33.02 12.35 0.57
N SER A 320 31.72 12.63 0.71
CA SER A 320 31.19 13.83 1.35
C SER A 320 30.29 13.47 2.53
N ASP A 321 30.35 14.25 3.60
CA ASP A 321 29.51 14.04 4.77
C ASP A 321 28.16 14.76 4.64
N TYR A 322 27.10 14.04 4.99
CA TYR A 322 25.73 14.54 5.02
C TYR A 322 25.10 14.34 6.39
N TYR A 323 24.31 15.32 6.80
CA TYR A 323 23.24 15.12 7.78
C TYR A 323 21.98 14.64 7.05
N SER A 324 21.68 13.36 7.25
CA SER A 324 20.51 12.71 6.69
C SER A 324 19.40 12.62 7.72
N PHE A 325 18.17 12.91 7.26
CA PHE A 325 16.94 12.79 8.04
C PHE A 325 15.93 11.98 7.23
N GLU A 326 15.00 11.33 7.92
CA GLU A 326 13.91 10.62 7.27
C GLU A 326 12.60 11.38 7.48
N LEU A 327 11.86 11.65 6.40
CA LEU A 327 10.47 12.07 6.48
C LEU A 327 9.62 10.81 6.71
N LEU A 328 9.14 10.67 7.94
CA LEU A 328 8.46 9.46 8.42
C LEU A 328 6.99 9.42 8.02
N ARG A 329 6.29 10.56 8.15
CA ARG A 329 4.88 10.70 7.81
C ARG A 329 4.59 12.10 7.32
N PHE A 330 3.70 12.20 6.34
CA PHE A 330 3.04 13.43 5.94
C PHE A 330 1.58 13.15 5.62
N CYS A 331 0.67 13.92 6.20
CA CYS A 331 -0.73 13.93 5.77
C CYS A 331 -1.35 15.31 5.97
N THR A 332 -2.41 15.57 5.21
CA THR A 332 -3.32 16.68 5.41
C THR A 332 -4.54 16.19 6.17
N LYS A 333 -5.34 17.13 6.68
CA LYS A 333 -6.66 16.81 7.23
C LYS A 333 -7.51 16.12 6.15
N LEU A 334 -8.36 15.18 6.54
CA LEU A 334 -9.33 14.56 5.64
C LEU A 334 -10.12 15.60 4.83
N ASP A 335 -10.39 15.23 3.58
CA ASP A 335 -11.06 16.04 2.55
C ASP A 335 -10.45 17.44 2.33
N THR A 336 -9.17 17.59 2.68
CA THR A 336 -8.45 18.85 2.59
C THR A 336 -7.16 18.69 1.79
N THR A 337 -6.94 19.57 0.82
CA THR A 337 -5.68 19.66 0.06
C THR A 337 -4.95 20.94 0.41
N ILE A 338 -3.70 20.80 0.86
CA ILE A 338 -2.81 21.93 1.16
C ILE A 338 -1.78 22.07 0.04
N VAL A 339 -2.04 22.98 -0.91
CA VAL A 339 -1.15 23.23 -2.04
C VAL A 339 0.16 23.83 -1.55
N GLY A 340 1.28 23.12 -1.78
CA GLY A 340 2.60 23.47 -1.26
C GLY A 340 2.80 23.14 0.23
N GLY A 341 1.90 22.36 0.84
CA GLY A 341 1.92 22.06 2.27
C GLY A 341 3.18 21.34 2.72
N LEU A 342 3.52 20.23 2.04
CA LEU A 342 4.72 19.46 2.36
C LEU A 342 6.00 20.30 2.20
N THR A 343 6.13 21.03 1.09
CA THR A 343 7.28 21.92 0.84
C THR A 343 7.47 22.92 1.98
N LYS A 344 6.39 23.57 2.44
CA LYS A 344 6.46 24.53 3.55
C LYS A 344 6.87 23.88 4.88
N LEU A 345 6.39 22.67 5.16
CA LEU A 345 6.78 21.90 6.35
C LEU A 345 8.25 21.50 6.31
N ILE A 346 8.75 21.04 5.16
CA ILE A 346 10.17 20.74 4.95
C ILE A 346 11.02 22.00 5.15
N SER A 347 10.62 23.13 4.57
CA SER A 347 11.34 24.40 4.76
C SER A 347 11.39 24.80 6.24
N ALA A 348 10.30 24.63 6.98
CA ALA A 348 10.27 24.90 8.42
C ALA A 348 11.20 23.96 9.20
N PHE A 349 11.19 22.67 8.87
CA PHE A 349 12.07 21.67 9.45
C PHE A 349 13.56 21.98 9.20
N VAL A 350 13.94 22.26 7.95
CA VAL A 350 15.31 22.61 7.56
C VAL A 350 15.76 23.86 8.30
N LYS A 351 14.93 24.92 8.29
CA LYS A 351 15.23 26.20 8.96
C LYS A 351 15.47 26.02 10.45
N HIS A 352 14.71 25.16 11.13
CA HIS A 352 14.92 24.88 12.55
C HIS A 352 16.25 24.15 12.80
N ASN A 353 16.55 23.12 11.98
CA ASN A 353 17.77 22.33 12.13
C ASN A 353 19.04 23.07 11.70
N THR A 354 18.94 24.11 10.88
CA THR A 354 20.08 24.99 10.53
C THR A 354 20.24 26.16 11.50
N LYS A 355 19.16 26.71 12.06
CA LYS A 355 19.23 27.79 13.06
C LYS A 355 19.68 27.34 14.44
N SER A 356 19.43 26.09 14.82
CA SER A 356 19.92 25.55 16.10
C SER A 356 21.45 25.52 16.19
N SER A 357 22.16 25.74 15.07
CA SER A 357 23.61 25.93 15.01
C SER A 357 24.07 27.36 15.32
N ASN A 358 23.15 28.33 15.51
CA ASN A 358 23.47 29.74 15.79
C ASN A 358 23.06 30.19 17.20
N SER A 359 22.71 29.26 18.12
CA SER A 359 22.45 29.61 19.51
C SER A 359 23.77 29.74 20.27
N SER A 360 24.15 31.00 20.51
CA SER A 360 25.20 31.50 21.41
C SER A 360 25.49 30.57 22.60
N ASN A 361 26.76 30.15 22.73
CA ASN A 361 27.42 29.38 23.81
C ASN A 361 27.77 27.90 23.55
N ARG A 362 27.68 27.42 22.30
CA ARG A 362 28.53 26.30 21.86
C ARG A 362 29.26 26.71 20.58
N LYS A 363 30.59 26.62 20.58
CA LYS A 363 31.40 26.55 19.36
C LYS A 363 31.12 25.21 18.68
N ASP A 364 29.90 25.01 18.19
CA ASP A 364 29.77 24.21 16.98
C ASP A 364 30.11 25.17 15.87
N ASN A 365 31.30 25.01 15.28
CA ASN A 365 31.50 25.42 13.90
C ASN A 365 30.41 24.68 13.12
N GLY A 366 29.27 25.34 12.91
CA GLY A 366 28.24 24.87 12.00
C GLY A 366 28.89 24.79 10.64
N ASP A 367 29.49 23.64 10.36
CA ASP A 367 30.36 23.50 9.22
C ASP A 367 29.47 23.56 7.99
N ASN A 368 29.51 24.72 7.34
CA ASN A 368 28.87 24.94 6.05
C ASN A 368 29.38 23.95 4.98
N SER A 369 30.40 23.14 5.29
CA SER A 369 30.84 22.00 4.50
C SER A 369 29.90 20.80 4.56
N ILE A 370 29.13 20.56 5.64
CA ILE A 370 28.32 19.33 5.75
C ILE A 370 26.98 19.49 5.04
N GLY A 371 26.65 18.52 4.18
CA GLY A 371 25.43 18.49 3.39
C GLY A 371 24.20 18.20 4.23
N ILE A 372 23.01 18.46 3.68
CA ILE A 372 21.74 18.08 4.30
C ILE A 372 20.89 17.38 3.24
N ASP A 373 20.40 16.20 3.58
CA ASP A 373 19.42 15.48 2.77
C ASP A 373 18.25 14.98 3.62
N ILE A 374 17.14 14.72 2.93
CA ILE A 374 15.94 14.10 3.49
C ILE A 374 15.62 12.90 2.63
N ILE A 375 15.46 11.74 3.26
CA ILE A 375 15.04 10.50 2.61
C ILE A 375 13.62 10.15 3.05
N THR A 376 12.93 9.35 2.26
CA THR A 376 11.66 8.73 2.66
C THR A 376 11.46 7.44 1.87
N SER A 377 10.58 6.56 2.37
CA SER A 377 10.12 5.38 1.65
C SER A 377 8.62 5.49 1.47
N ILE A 378 8.14 5.31 0.25
CA ILE A 378 6.71 5.38 -0.08
C ILE A 378 6.25 4.07 -0.72
N ASP A 379 5.06 3.64 -0.34
CA ASP A 379 4.35 2.54 -0.98
C ASP A 379 3.84 3.00 -2.36
N ARG A 380 4.07 2.18 -3.39
CA ARG A 380 3.67 2.47 -4.77
C ARG A 380 2.18 2.28 -5.01
N ASP A 381 1.44 1.69 -4.07
CA ASP A 381 0.00 1.44 -4.16
C ASP A 381 -0.82 2.71 -4.43
N PHE A 382 -0.35 3.90 -4.04
CA PHE A 382 -1.05 5.16 -4.31
C PHE A 382 -0.31 6.08 -5.30
N GLY A 383 0.56 5.49 -6.12
CA GLY A 383 1.32 6.13 -7.19
C GLY A 383 2.77 6.45 -6.81
N SER A 384 3.60 6.61 -7.84
CA SER A 384 5.03 6.90 -7.74
C SER A 384 5.36 8.40 -7.74
N ASN A 385 6.51 8.75 -7.18
CA ASN A 385 7.14 10.07 -7.31
C ASN A 385 6.22 11.31 -7.09
N THR A 386 5.40 11.29 -6.05
CA THR A 386 4.35 12.32 -5.84
C THR A 386 4.83 13.54 -5.04
N TRP A 387 6.06 13.55 -4.52
CA TRP A 387 6.51 14.54 -3.54
C TRP A 387 7.45 15.57 -4.17
N PRO A 388 7.17 16.89 -4.03
CA PRO A 388 8.01 17.91 -4.65
C PRO A 388 9.46 17.87 -4.18
N ASN A 389 10.39 17.98 -5.12
CA ASN A 389 11.85 17.99 -4.93
C ASN A 389 12.46 16.66 -4.43
N PHE A 390 11.65 15.62 -4.32
CA PHE A 390 12.13 14.27 -4.10
C PHE A 390 12.35 13.60 -5.45
N GLU A 391 13.42 12.82 -5.55
CA GLU A 391 13.70 11.98 -6.71
C GLU A 391 13.78 10.51 -6.25
N THR A 392 13.24 9.62 -7.06
CA THR A 392 13.36 8.18 -6.84
C THR A 392 14.79 7.73 -7.07
N VAL A 393 15.41 7.16 -6.03
CA VAL A 393 16.81 6.68 -6.07
C VAL A 393 16.92 5.16 -6.09
N ASP A 394 15.86 4.47 -5.68
CA ASP A 394 15.82 3.02 -5.55
C ASP A 394 14.35 2.56 -5.50
N VAL A 395 14.07 1.36 -6.02
CA VAL A 395 12.75 0.73 -5.98
C VAL A 395 12.92 -0.69 -5.47
N MET A 396 12.33 -0.98 -4.31
CA MET A 396 12.37 -2.31 -3.71
C MET A 396 11.25 -3.18 -4.26
N ASP A 397 11.54 -4.48 -4.33
CA ASP A 397 10.59 -5.52 -4.73
C ASP A 397 9.33 -5.52 -3.83
N PRO A 398 8.18 -6.03 -4.33
CA PRO A 398 7.00 -6.28 -3.53
C PRO A 398 7.28 -7.14 -2.30
N ILE A 399 6.59 -6.84 -1.19
CA ILE A 399 6.70 -7.63 0.04
C ILE A 399 5.50 -8.56 0.23
N PRO A 400 5.72 -9.80 0.72
CA PRO A 400 4.63 -10.64 1.16
C PRO A 400 4.01 -10.08 2.45
N MET A 401 2.71 -9.81 2.37
CA MET A 401 1.85 -9.50 3.50
C MET A 401 0.68 -10.49 3.52
N PHE A 402 -0.05 -10.51 4.63
CA PHE A 402 -1.13 -11.46 4.84
C PHE A 402 -2.34 -10.77 5.43
N VAL A 403 -3.53 -11.09 4.93
CA VAL A 403 -4.79 -10.66 5.54
C VAL A 403 -5.36 -11.85 6.28
N GLY A 404 -5.54 -11.70 7.59
CA GLY A 404 -6.20 -12.71 8.42
C GLY A 404 -7.72 -12.68 8.24
N VAL A 405 -8.41 -13.67 8.80
CA VAL A 405 -9.88 -13.72 8.85
C VAL A 405 -10.53 -12.52 9.54
N ASP A 406 -9.76 -11.80 10.36
CA ASP A 406 -10.14 -10.55 11.02
C ASP A 406 -10.06 -9.32 10.10
N GLY A 407 -9.62 -9.49 8.85
CA GLY A 407 -9.42 -8.41 7.90
C GLY A 407 -8.19 -7.55 8.18
N ILE A 408 -7.34 -7.93 9.13
CA ILE A 408 -6.14 -7.18 9.50
C ILE A 408 -4.96 -7.67 8.66
N ARG A 409 -4.35 -6.72 7.93
CA ARG A 409 -3.10 -6.91 7.21
C ARG A 409 -1.94 -7.05 8.19
N ARG A 410 -1.13 -8.09 7.99
CA ARG A 410 0.07 -8.43 8.75
C ARG A 410 1.26 -8.51 7.82
N HIS A 411 2.38 -7.97 8.25
CA HIS A 411 3.60 -8.01 7.46
C HIS A 411 4.30 -9.36 7.68
N GLY A 412 4.74 -10.00 6.59
CA GLY A 412 5.67 -11.12 6.67
C GLY A 412 7.11 -10.65 6.91
N VAL A 413 7.46 -9.43 6.47
CA VAL A 413 8.83 -8.93 6.47
C VAL A 413 8.92 -7.55 7.12
N GLY A 414 9.92 -7.35 7.98
CA GLY A 414 10.20 -6.05 8.59
C GLY A 414 10.90 -6.12 9.95
N ALA A 415 11.76 -5.16 10.23
CA ALA A 415 12.35 -5.01 11.56
C ALA A 415 11.31 -4.50 12.57
N GLY A 416 11.22 -5.16 13.72
CA GLY A 416 10.33 -4.75 14.82
C GLY A 416 8.87 -5.13 14.63
N LEU A 417 8.57 -6.13 13.81
CA LEU A 417 7.26 -6.77 13.80
C LEU A 417 7.03 -7.45 15.15
N VAL A 418 5.93 -7.08 15.81
CA VAL A 418 5.50 -7.72 17.05
C VAL A 418 4.35 -8.66 16.68
N PRO A 419 4.48 -9.97 16.93
CA PRO A 419 3.36 -10.89 16.88
C PRO A 419 2.22 -10.39 17.77
N LEU A 420 1.00 -10.32 17.23
CA LEU A 420 -0.18 -9.79 17.94
C LEU A 420 -0.52 -10.56 19.23
N ASP A 421 -0.11 -11.82 19.31
CA ASP A 421 -0.35 -12.77 20.39
C ASP A 421 0.64 -12.64 21.56
N LEU A 422 1.68 -11.81 21.45
CA LEU A 422 2.68 -11.62 22.51
C LEU A 422 2.29 -10.61 23.61
N GLU A 423 1.22 -9.84 23.42
CA GLU A 423 0.75 -8.90 24.44
C GLU A 423 -0.54 -9.41 25.07
N ASP A 424 -0.50 -9.66 26.38
CA ASP A 424 -1.61 -10.10 27.25
C ASP A 424 -2.71 -9.03 27.42
N ASN A 425 -2.90 -8.17 26.43
CA ASN A 425 -3.73 -6.97 26.51
C ASN A 425 -4.74 -6.95 25.38
N SER A 426 -6.00 -6.72 25.75
CA SER A 426 -7.13 -6.41 24.86
C SER A 426 -6.70 -5.58 23.65
N VAL A 427 -7.25 -5.91 22.47
CA VAL A 427 -7.09 -5.18 21.19
C VAL A 427 -7.16 -3.64 21.34
N ASP A 428 -7.83 -3.14 22.38
CA ASP A 428 -7.92 -1.74 22.79
C ASP A 428 -6.58 -1.07 23.22
N SER A 429 -5.52 -1.84 23.49
CA SER A 429 -4.19 -1.34 23.91
C SER A 429 -3.31 -0.91 22.72
N PHE A 430 -3.53 -1.47 21.53
CA PHE A 430 -2.74 -1.14 20.36
C PHE A 430 -3.27 0.13 19.68
N GLY A 431 -2.47 1.20 19.66
CA GLY A 431 -2.72 2.32 18.74
C GLY A 431 -2.77 1.82 17.29
N ALA A 432 -3.48 2.52 16.39
CA ALA A 432 -3.74 1.99 15.04
C ALA A 432 -2.44 1.64 14.28
N CYS A 433 -1.34 2.35 14.48
CA CYS A 433 -0.04 2.01 13.91
C CYS A 433 0.55 0.67 14.38
N GLY A 434 0.30 0.27 15.64
CA GLY A 434 0.74 -1.03 16.17
C GLY A 434 0.00 -2.18 15.49
N LEU A 435 -1.33 -2.06 15.37
CA LEU A 435 -2.17 -3.01 14.63
C LEU A 435 -1.73 -3.11 13.16
N LEU A 436 -1.33 -1.99 12.56
CA LEU A 436 -0.90 -1.92 11.15
C LEU A 436 0.50 -2.43 10.88
N ARG A 437 1.29 -2.68 11.93
CA ARG A 437 2.62 -3.27 11.84
C ARG A 437 2.67 -4.63 12.52
N ALA A 438 1.50 -5.23 12.75
CA ALA A 438 1.40 -6.56 13.30
C ALA A 438 2.11 -7.57 12.40
N GLY A 439 2.87 -8.46 13.02
CA GLY A 439 3.39 -9.65 12.36
C GLY A 439 2.34 -10.77 12.29
N LEU A 440 2.70 -11.86 11.61
CA LEU A 440 2.00 -13.13 11.76
C LEU A 440 2.07 -13.62 13.23
N PRO A 441 1.09 -14.45 13.68
CA PRO A 441 1.11 -15.03 15.02
C PRO A 441 2.41 -15.78 15.32
N LEU A 442 2.90 -15.73 16.55
CA LEU A 442 4.19 -16.29 16.91
C LEU A 442 4.24 -17.80 16.70
N GLY A 443 3.16 -18.52 17.02
CA GLY A 443 3.04 -19.96 16.76
C GLY A 443 3.29 -20.30 15.30
N LEU A 444 2.57 -19.62 14.39
CA LEU A 444 2.72 -19.80 12.95
C LEU A 444 4.13 -19.46 12.46
N VAL A 445 4.70 -18.35 12.95
CA VAL A 445 6.08 -17.94 12.60
C VAL A 445 7.09 -19.01 13.04
N ASN A 446 6.94 -19.57 14.24
CA ASN A 446 7.82 -20.63 14.74
C ASN A 446 7.67 -21.92 13.92
N ASP A 447 6.43 -22.29 13.58
CA ASP A 447 6.15 -23.46 12.75
C ASP A 447 6.80 -23.31 11.38
N MET A 448 6.59 -22.17 10.70
CA MET A 448 7.25 -21.83 9.43
C MET A 448 8.78 -21.91 9.53
N ASN A 449 9.36 -21.47 10.64
CA ASN A 449 10.82 -21.52 10.83
C ASN A 449 11.35 -22.95 10.96
N SER A 450 10.59 -23.81 11.64
CA SER A 450 10.99 -25.18 11.95
C SER A 450 10.77 -26.16 10.79
N GLN A 451 9.68 -25.97 10.03
CA GLN A 451 9.26 -26.85 8.93
C GLN A 451 9.78 -26.39 7.55
N ALA A 452 10.48 -25.25 7.48
CA ALA A 452 11.15 -24.82 6.27
C ALA A 452 12.28 -25.80 5.89
N HIS A 453 12.08 -26.51 4.78
CA HIS A 453 13.07 -27.40 4.15
C HIS A 453 13.61 -26.75 2.88
N GLU A 454 14.94 -26.82 2.66
CA GLU A 454 15.61 -26.09 1.55
C GLU A 454 15.03 -26.40 0.17
N ASP A 455 14.50 -27.61 -0.01
CA ASP A 455 13.99 -28.15 -1.28
C ASP A 455 12.47 -27.96 -1.50
N ASN A 456 11.72 -27.37 -0.55
CA ASN A 456 10.27 -27.22 -0.66
C ASN A 456 9.80 -25.77 -0.41
N ASP A 457 9.75 -24.97 -1.48
CA ASP A 457 9.27 -23.58 -1.43
C ASP A 457 7.75 -23.44 -1.23
N CYS A 458 6.98 -24.54 -1.28
CA CYS A 458 5.50 -24.50 -1.13
C CYS A 458 5.04 -24.44 0.33
N SER A 459 5.75 -25.09 1.25
CA SER A 459 5.20 -25.42 2.58
C SER A 459 4.77 -24.18 3.37
N SER A 460 5.54 -23.09 3.31
CA SER A 460 5.24 -21.88 4.09
C SER A 460 3.96 -21.19 3.61
N TRP A 461 3.68 -21.19 2.30
CA TRP A 461 2.45 -20.59 1.74
C TRP A 461 1.21 -21.37 2.15
N ASP A 462 1.30 -22.69 2.08
CA ASP A 462 0.21 -23.59 2.48
C ASP A 462 -0.05 -23.46 4.00
N MET A 463 0.99 -23.42 4.82
CA MET A 463 0.88 -23.20 6.27
C MET A 463 0.18 -21.87 6.62
N ALA A 464 0.50 -20.78 5.90
CA ALA A 464 -0.19 -19.51 6.10
C ALA A 464 -1.69 -19.65 5.77
N ALA A 465 -2.00 -20.25 4.62
CA ALA A 465 -3.37 -20.42 4.16
C ALA A 465 -4.20 -21.32 5.10
N GLU A 466 -3.64 -22.43 5.57
CA GLU A 466 -4.26 -23.34 6.55
C GLU A 466 -4.57 -22.65 7.87
N ASN A 467 -3.77 -21.65 8.26
CA ASN A 467 -4.00 -20.83 9.44
C ASN A 467 -4.88 -19.59 9.16
N GLY A 468 -5.53 -19.53 7.99
CA GLY A 468 -6.46 -18.45 7.64
C GLY A 468 -5.80 -17.13 7.27
N PHE A 469 -4.53 -17.17 6.84
CA PHE A 469 -3.78 -16.00 6.37
C PHE A 469 -3.63 -16.03 4.85
N HIS A 470 -4.24 -15.06 4.19
CA HIS A 470 -4.26 -14.97 2.74
C HIS A 470 -3.24 -13.97 2.21
N PRO A 471 -2.42 -14.33 1.19
CA PRO A 471 -1.35 -13.46 0.71
C PRO A 471 -1.88 -12.20 0.04
N VAL A 472 -1.21 -11.08 0.30
CA VAL A 472 -1.42 -9.78 -0.34
C VAL A 472 -0.05 -9.13 -0.57
N PHE A 473 0.10 -8.41 -1.68
CA PHE A 473 1.37 -7.80 -2.07
C PHE A 473 1.14 -6.35 -2.48
N ASP A 474 2.05 -5.47 -2.04
CA ASP A 474 2.10 -4.09 -2.52
C ASP A 474 2.67 -4.03 -3.94
N ALA A 475 2.62 -2.84 -4.56
CA ALA A 475 3.31 -2.58 -5.82
C ALA A 475 4.84 -2.38 -5.68
N GLY A 476 5.41 -2.71 -4.51
CA GLY A 476 6.77 -2.40 -4.10
C GLY A 476 6.91 -1.03 -3.43
N VAL A 477 8.13 -0.72 -2.98
CA VAL A 477 8.43 0.50 -2.20
C VAL A 477 9.45 1.37 -2.94
N GLU A 478 9.13 2.63 -3.15
CA GLU A 478 10.08 3.61 -3.69
C GLU A 478 10.84 4.29 -2.55
N ARG A 479 12.16 4.40 -2.74
CA ARG A 479 12.97 5.26 -1.92
C ARG A 479 13.18 6.56 -2.64
N LEU A 480 12.82 7.63 -1.93
CA LEU A 480 12.98 8.97 -2.44
C LEU A 480 14.03 9.71 -1.63
N MET A 481 14.80 10.54 -2.32
CA MET A 481 15.81 11.39 -1.72
C MET A 481 15.63 12.83 -2.20
N HIS A 482 15.73 13.76 -1.25
CA HIS A 482 15.74 15.20 -1.50
C HIS A 482 17.03 15.77 -0.91
N VAL A 483 17.94 16.22 -1.77
CA VAL A 483 19.15 16.94 -1.34
C VAL A 483 18.77 18.39 -1.09
N VAL A 484 18.83 18.80 0.16
CA VAL A 484 18.51 20.16 0.61
C VAL A 484 19.73 21.07 0.44
N ARG A 485 20.93 20.55 0.73
CA ARG A 485 22.20 21.26 0.62
C ARG A 485 23.33 20.30 0.27
N ARG A 486 24.15 20.65 -0.72
CA ARG A 486 25.37 19.91 -1.09
C ARG A 486 26.63 20.52 -0.45
N PRO A 487 27.59 19.69 -0.02
CA PRO A 487 28.99 20.09 0.20
C PRO A 487 29.66 20.46 -1.13
N GLY A 488 30.23 21.66 -1.26
CA GLY A 488 31.01 22.03 -2.46
C GLY A 488 30.16 22.30 -3.73
N THR A 489 30.84 22.43 -4.88
CA THR A 489 30.28 22.91 -6.17
C THR A 489 30.14 21.82 -7.24
N ASP A 490 30.24 20.54 -6.89
CA ASP A 490 30.11 19.46 -7.89
C ASP A 490 28.63 19.16 -8.14
N ASP A 491 28.01 20.01 -8.94
CA ASP A 491 26.58 19.93 -9.29
C ASP A 491 26.27 18.73 -10.21
N ASP A 492 27.29 18.11 -10.80
CA ASP A 492 27.16 17.04 -11.81
C ASP A 492 26.94 15.63 -11.23
N LEU A 493 27.04 15.44 -9.91
CA LEU A 493 26.78 14.14 -9.28
C LEU A 493 25.28 13.77 -9.34
N ILE A 494 24.99 12.64 -9.99
CA ILE A 494 23.64 12.06 -10.11
C ILE A 494 23.22 11.51 -8.74
N LEU A 495 21.97 11.79 -8.33
CA LEU A 495 21.47 11.42 -7.00
C LEU A 495 21.52 9.90 -6.73
N ALA A 496 21.33 9.10 -7.77
CA ALA A 496 21.48 7.64 -7.72
C ALA A 496 22.89 7.21 -7.29
N ASP A 497 23.93 7.94 -7.66
CA ASP A 497 25.31 7.62 -7.29
C ASP A 497 25.59 7.98 -5.83
N LEU A 498 25.06 9.13 -5.36
CA LEU A 498 25.08 9.48 -3.94
C LEU A 498 24.39 8.41 -3.08
N TRP A 499 23.27 7.87 -3.57
CA TRP A 499 22.56 6.79 -2.91
C TRP A 499 23.40 5.51 -2.85
N LYS A 500 23.91 5.03 -3.99
CA LYS A 500 24.71 3.79 -4.09
C LYS A 500 25.98 3.81 -3.23
N GLN A 501 26.59 4.98 -3.07
CA GLN A 501 27.83 5.17 -2.32
C GLN A 501 27.62 5.51 -0.83
N SER A 502 26.39 5.36 -0.32
CA SER A 502 26.05 5.72 1.06
C SER A 502 26.74 4.80 2.09
N VAL A 503 27.28 5.39 3.15
CA VAL A 503 27.85 4.67 4.30
C VAL A 503 27.28 5.26 5.60
N PRO A 504 26.56 4.46 6.42
CA PRO A 504 26.20 3.05 6.19
C PRO A 504 25.29 2.89 4.97
N ARG A 505 25.36 1.72 4.32
CA ARG A 505 24.52 1.40 3.16
C ARG A 505 23.08 1.15 3.58
N PHE A 506 22.16 1.53 2.72
CA PHE A 506 20.78 1.10 2.81
C PHE A 506 20.66 -0.36 2.36
N VAL A 507 19.71 -1.10 2.95
CA VAL A 507 19.44 -2.49 2.54
C VAL A 507 18.95 -2.49 1.10
N THR A 508 19.50 -3.30 0.21
CA THR A 508 19.09 -3.30 -1.21
C THR A 508 17.90 -4.23 -1.48
N GLU A 509 17.57 -5.06 -0.51
CA GLU A 509 16.54 -6.08 -0.62
C GLU A 509 15.89 -6.35 0.75
N HIS A 510 14.71 -6.94 0.69
CA HIS A 510 14.03 -7.45 1.88
C HIS A 510 14.70 -8.74 2.35
N TYR A 511 14.77 -8.94 3.67
CA TYR A 511 15.36 -10.13 4.30
C TYR A 511 14.60 -10.52 5.56
N SER A 512 14.63 -11.80 5.93
CA SER A 512 14.09 -12.32 7.17
C SER A 512 15.04 -13.32 7.83
N SER A 513 15.11 -13.31 9.15
CA SER A 513 15.81 -14.38 9.90
C SER A 513 14.96 -15.64 10.04
N ASN A 514 13.67 -15.58 9.71
CA ASN A 514 12.77 -16.72 9.72
C ASN A 514 12.90 -17.48 8.39
N ARG A 515 13.25 -18.77 8.45
CA ARG A 515 13.55 -19.59 7.27
C ARG A 515 12.37 -19.72 6.31
N GLY A 516 11.14 -19.89 6.81
CA GLY A 516 9.96 -20.00 5.95
C GLY A 516 9.59 -18.68 5.27
N ILE A 517 9.71 -17.56 5.98
CA ILE A 517 9.49 -16.23 5.39
C ILE A 517 10.59 -15.91 4.36
N GLU A 518 11.85 -16.25 4.64
CA GLU A 518 12.95 -16.08 3.69
C GLU A 518 12.72 -16.90 2.42
N GLN A 519 12.21 -18.13 2.53
CA GLN A 519 11.79 -18.95 1.38
C GLN A 519 10.69 -18.28 0.55
N MET A 520 9.67 -17.68 1.20
CA MET A 520 8.65 -16.93 0.49
C MET A 520 9.23 -15.73 -0.27
N ILE A 521 10.11 -14.94 0.37
CA ILE A 521 10.80 -13.81 -0.27
C ILE A 521 11.61 -14.29 -1.47
N ARG A 522 12.37 -15.38 -1.31
CA ARG A 522 13.17 -15.99 -2.37
C ARG A 522 12.29 -16.46 -3.51
N CYS A 523 11.22 -17.18 -3.22
CA CYS A 523 10.26 -17.67 -4.21
C CYS A 523 9.68 -16.52 -5.05
N VAL A 524 9.23 -15.44 -4.40
CA VAL A 524 8.76 -14.23 -5.10
C VAL A 524 9.86 -13.65 -6.00
N ARG A 525 11.11 -13.58 -5.51
CA ARG A 525 12.23 -13.01 -6.25
C ARG A 525 12.67 -13.85 -7.45
N GLU A 526 12.71 -15.17 -7.32
CA GLU A 526 13.15 -16.10 -8.35
C GLU A 526 12.10 -16.24 -9.47
N ASN A 527 10.82 -16.09 -9.12
CA ASN A 527 9.70 -16.13 -10.07
C ASN A 527 9.29 -14.73 -10.56
N LYS A 528 10.24 -13.81 -10.65
CA LYS A 528 10.04 -12.49 -11.29
C LYS A 528 9.51 -12.69 -12.71
N ILE A 529 8.38 -12.06 -13.03
CA ILE A 529 7.72 -12.16 -14.35
C ILE A 529 8.43 -11.31 -15.42
N LEU A 530 9.48 -10.56 -15.09
CA LEU A 530 10.26 -9.77 -16.05
C LEU A 530 10.71 -10.65 -17.24
#